data_AF-A0A9N8EVX1-F1
#
_entry.id   AF-A0A9N8EVX1-F1
#
_cell.length_a   1.000
_cell.length_b   1.000
_cell.length_c   1.000
_cell.angle_alpha   90.00
_cell.angle_beta   90.00
_cell.angle_gamma   90.00
#
_symmetry.space_group_name_H-M   'P 1'
#
loop_
_entity.id
_entity.type
_entity.pdbx_description
1 polymer ?
#
loop_
_entity_poly.entity_id
_entity_poly.type
_entity_poly.pdbx_seq_one_letter_code
_entity_poly.pdbx_strand_id
1 'polypeptide(L)'
;MRRIPLLLFLTILHVSNAFFVTNTDHCTKETALHSVVDDIVDSSRNVLNDEEPGGQKSTITNRAPHLIFPGGGLFFYWQAGAVTYMREQGYDLSKVTASGASAGALTAALMATDVDFYKATDRALQLSERAGIWDRSGGLQGIWGDLIYEWLDDLLPENAVEMASDGKLSLLVTPIPSFGKTRVSSWKNRKELIKCCMTSVHLPWFLDGKLTANYCNQPHIDGSFLAKAPDYLPEHRRPSSILRLDWNRDPALAEGEFFDFVKVISPEGIWNILETGKVYAKLMDERGKFKRLPKIDGQ
;
A
#
# COMPACT_ATOMS: atom_id res chain seq x y z
N MET A 1 13.63 -16.27 30.64
CA MET A 1 13.92 -15.39 29.50
C MET A 1 14.13 -16.26 28.26
N ARG A 2 13.16 -16.32 27.34
CA ARG A 2 13.27 -17.13 26.12
C ARG A 2 14.12 -16.38 25.11
N ARG A 3 15.26 -16.96 24.74
CA ARG A 3 16.19 -16.43 23.73
C ARG A 3 15.49 -16.47 22.37
N ILE A 4 15.29 -15.30 21.75
CA ILE A 4 14.97 -15.21 20.33
C ILE A 4 16.19 -15.78 19.58
N PRO A 5 16.03 -16.73 18.65
CA PRO A 5 17.16 -17.36 17.98
C PRO A 5 17.92 -16.32 17.14
N LEU A 6 19.25 -16.26 17.34
CA LEU A 6 20.22 -15.37 16.69
C LEU A 6 20.08 -15.29 15.16
N LEU A 7 19.53 -16.35 14.54
CA LEU A 7 19.22 -16.43 13.12
C LEU A 7 18.16 -15.40 12.68
N LEU A 8 17.12 -15.18 13.50
CA LEU A 8 16.05 -14.21 13.25
C LEU A 8 16.56 -12.76 13.31
N PHE A 9 17.55 -12.51 14.17
CA PHE A 9 18.23 -11.23 14.31
C PHE A 9 19.05 -10.89 13.05
N LEU A 10 19.73 -11.89 12.47
CA LEU A 10 20.51 -11.73 11.23
C LEU A 10 19.64 -11.58 9.98
N THR A 11 18.47 -12.23 9.90
CA THR A 11 17.54 -12.05 8.77
C THR A 11 16.89 -10.67 8.78
N ILE A 12 16.48 -10.17 9.95
CA ILE A 12 15.88 -8.82 10.08
C ILE A 12 16.93 -7.73 9.78
N LEU A 13 18.18 -7.91 10.20
CA LEU A 13 19.29 -7.01 9.84
C LEU A 13 19.65 -7.08 8.34
N HIS A 14 19.64 -8.27 7.71
CA HIS A 14 19.89 -8.39 6.26
C HIS A 14 18.77 -7.75 5.43
N VAL A 15 17.51 -7.87 5.85
CA VAL A 15 16.39 -7.18 5.17
C VAL A 15 16.50 -5.67 5.37
N SER A 16 16.90 -5.21 6.56
CA SER A 16 17.11 -3.77 6.83
C SER A 16 18.30 -3.19 6.03
N ASN A 17 19.38 -3.97 5.84
CA ASN A 17 20.49 -3.60 4.96
C ASN A 17 20.15 -3.71 3.48
N ALA A 18 19.28 -4.64 3.05
CA ALA A 18 18.80 -4.69 1.66
C ALA A 18 17.94 -3.49 1.28
N PHE A 19 17.32 -2.83 2.27
CA PHE A 19 16.66 -1.53 2.08
C PHE A 19 17.65 -0.34 2.00
N PHE A 20 18.94 -0.50 2.34
CA PHE A 20 19.88 0.63 2.47
C PHE A 20 21.34 0.43 2.02
N VAL A 21 21.75 -0.74 1.51
CA VAL A 21 23.11 -0.96 0.97
C VAL A 21 23.02 -1.47 -0.47
N THR A 22 23.34 -0.56 -1.38
CA THR A 22 23.91 -0.86 -2.69
C THR A 22 25.13 -1.77 -2.53
N ASN A 23 25.13 -2.95 -3.14
CA ASN A 23 26.36 -3.41 -3.78
C ASN A 23 26.05 -4.27 -5.02
N THR A 24 26.71 -3.84 -6.09
CA THR A 24 26.82 -4.46 -7.40
C THR A 24 27.41 -5.85 -7.32
N ASP A 25 26.89 -6.78 -8.12
CA ASP A 25 27.77 -7.63 -8.93
C ASP A 25 27.08 -8.04 -10.24
N HIS A 26 27.85 -7.90 -11.31
CA HIS A 26 27.52 -8.18 -12.69
C HIS A 26 27.41 -9.68 -12.98
N CYS A 27 26.62 -10.00 -14.02
CA CYS A 27 26.68 -11.22 -14.84
C CYS A 27 25.96 -12.44 -14.24
N THR A 28 24.85 -12.92 -14.81
CA THR A 28 24.76 -13.46 -16.18
C THR A 28 23.40 -13.21 -16.86
N LYS A 29 23.48 -12.87 -18.15
CA LYS A 29 22.40 -12.98 -19.13
C LYS A 29 22.06 -14.46 -19.32
N GLU A 30 20.81 -14.87 -19.05
CA GLU A 30 20.03 -15.93 -19.72
C GLU A 30 18.84 -16.38 -18.85
N THR A 31 17.79 -15.55 -18.74
CA THR A 31 16.41 -16.07 -18.59
C THR A 31 15.36 -15.00 -18.97
N ALA A 32 15.59 -14.28 -20.06
CA ALA A 32 14.58 -13.39 -20.63
C ALA A 32 13.75 -14.16 -21.67
N LEU A 33 12.99 -15.18 -21.24
CA LEU A 33 11.88 -15.78 -21.99
C LEU A 33 11.21 -16.86 -21.12
N HIS A 34 10.20 -16.48 -20.32
CA HIS A 34 9.09 -17.31 -19.77
C HIS A 34 8.64 -16.77 -18.41
N SER A 35 7.70 -15.82 -18.42
CA SER A 35 6.55 -15.78 -17.49
C SER A 35 5.68 -14.55 -17.78
N VAL A 36 5.18 -14.45 -19.02
CA VAL A 36 4.00 -13.64 -19.33
C VAL A 36 2.78 -14.54 -19.18
N VAL A 37 2.48 -14.98 -17.96
CA VAL A 37 1.17 -15.53 -17.57
C VAL A 37 1.06 -15.37 -16.06
N ASP A 38 0.50 -14.26 -15.62
CA ASP A 38 -0.28 -14.21 -14.38
C ASP A 38 -1.45 -13.28 -14.69
N ASP A 39 -2.35 -13.85 -15.47
CA ASP A 39 -3.59 -13.26 -15.89
C ASP A 39 -4.47 -12.94 -14.67
N ILE A 40 -5.33 -11.97 -14.90
CA ILE A 40 -6.59 -11.76 -14.20
C ILE A 40 -7.09 -13.10 -13.67
N VAL A 41 -7.24 -13.23 -12.34
CA VAL A 41 -8.06 -14.31 -11.78
C VAL A 41 -9.48 -14.01 -12.23
N ASP A 42 -9.81 -14.49 -13.43
CA ASP A 42 -11.14 -14.42 -13.98
C ASP A 42 -11.98 -15.41 -13.20
N SER A 43 -12.75 -14.89 -12.24
CA SER A 43 -13.69 -15.67 -11.45
C SER A 43 -14.82 -16.29 -12.29
N SER A 44 -14.76 -16.20 -13.62
CA SER A 44 -15.80 -16.64 -14.54
C SER A 44 -15.67 -18.11 -14.99
N ARG A 45 -14.61 -18.85 -14.61
CA ARG A 45 -14.39 -20.24 -15.07
C ARG A 45 -15.06 -21.38 -14.28
N ASN A 46 -15.86 -21.09 -13.26
CA ASN A 46 -16.73 -22.10 -12.60
C ASN A 46 -18.21 -21.74 -12.74
N VAL A 47 -18.69 -21.57 -13.98
CA VAL A 47 -20.12 -21.63 -14.30
C VAL A 47 -20.39 -22.93 -15.04
N LEU A 48 -20.27 -24.06 -14.36
CA LEU A 48 -20.86 -25.32 -14.81
C LEU A 48 -21.32 -26.13 -13.60
N ASN A 49 -22.65 -26.26 -13.53
CA ASN A 49 -23.44 -27.26 -12.81
C ASN A 49 -23.48 -27.20 -11.27
N ASP A 50 -24.38 -26.36 -10.77
CA ASP A 50 -25.22 -26.71 -9.61
C ASP A 50 -26.64 -26.21 -9.91
N GLU A 51 -27.45 -27.05 -10.55
CA GLU A 51 -28.91 -26.85 -10.59
C GLU A 51 -29.50 -27.32 -9.25
N GLU A 52 -29.67 -26.38 -8.32
CA GLU A 52 -30.57 -26.55 -7.17
C GLU A 52 -32.02 -26.27 -7.63
N PRO A 53 -32.97 -27.19 -7.40
CA PRO A 53 -34.36 -26.99 -7.78
C PRO A 53 -35.08 -26.19 -6.69
N GLY A 54 -35.12 -24.86 -6.81
CA GLY A 54 -35.87 -24.03 -5.87
C GLY A 54 -35.67 -22.55 -6.12
N GLY A 55 -36.67 -21.91 -6.73
CA GLY A 55 -36.62 -20.51 -7.10
C GLY A 55 -36.40 -19.56 -5.93
N GLN A 56 -35.25 -18.88 -5.97
CA GLN A 56 -35.11 -17.47 -5.64
C GLN A 56 -33.91 -16.94 -6.44
N LYS A 57 -34.15 -16.05 -7.41
CA LYS A 57 -33.08 -15.28 -8.04
C LYS A 57 -32.40 -14.48 -6.92
N SER A 58 -31.28 -15.01 -6.41
CA SER A 58 -30.35 -14.26 -5.58
C SER A 58 -29.97 -13.02 -6.37
N THR A 59 -30.54 -11.87 -6.00
CA THR A 59 -30.06 -10.55 -6.41
C THR A 59 -28.55 -10.55 -6.25
N ILE A 60 -27.80 -10.39 -7.33
CA ILE A 60 -26.35 -10.23 -7.30
C ILE A 60 -26.11 -9.04 -6.36
N THR A 61 -25.74 -9.33 -5.12
CA THR A 61 -25.30 -8.29 -4.19
C THR A 61 -24.13 -7.61 -4.88
N ASN A 62 -24.25 -6.30 -5.09
CA ASN A 62 -23.35 -5.51 -5.92
C ASN A 62 -21.94 -5.58 -5.31
N ARG A 63 -21.10 -6.50 -5.79
CA ARG A 63 -19.76 -6.75 -5.22
C ARG A 63 -18.87 -5.58 -5.62
N ALA A 64 -18.35 -4.85 -4.63
CA ALA A 64 -17.43 -3.76 -4.88
C ALA A 64 -16.11 -4.26 -5.51
N PRO A 65 -15.48 -3.50 -6.42
CA PRO A 65 -14.09 -3.71 -6.79
C PRO A 65 -13.16 -3.60 -5.58
N HIS A 66 -11.98 -4.22 -5.68
CA HIS A 66 -10.97 -4.19 -4.64
C HIS A 66 -9.63 -3.69 -5.17
N LEU A 67 -9.10 -2.64 -4.54
CA LEU A 67 -7.78 -2.09 -4.82
C LEU A 67 -6.75 -2.65 -3.84
N ILE A 68 -5.61 -3.09 -4.35
CA ILE A 68 -4.49 -3.60 -3.55
C ILE A 68 -3.31 -2.64 -3.69
N PHE A 69 -2.81 -2.17 -2.54
CA PHE A 69 -1.67 -1.28 -2.41
C PHE A 69 -0.52 -1.98 -1.66
N PRO A 70 0.43 -2.60 -2.36
CA PRO A 70 1.60 -3.22 -1.74
C PRO A 70 2.51 -2.17 -1.08
N GLY A 71 3.39 -2.62 -0.18
CA GLY A 71 4.35 -1.76 0.51
C GLY A 71 5.63 -1.47 -0.27
N GLY A 72 5.95 -0.19 -0.49
CA GLY A 72 7.10 0.24 -1.32
C GLY A 72 7.80 1.52 -0.86
N GLY A 73 7.69 1.91 0.41
CA GLY A 73 8.31 3.14 0.91
C GLY A 73 7.91 4.38 0.12
N LEU A 74 8.87 5.03 -0.55
CA LEU A 74 8.65 6.23 -1.37
C LEU A 74 7.67 6.02 -2.53
N PHE A 75 7.46 4.78 -2.98
CA PHE A 75 6.46 4.47 -4.00
C PHE A 75 5.01 4.68 -3.51
N PHE A 76 4.82 5.08 -2.23
CA PHE A 76 3.62 5.80 -1.80
C PHE A 76 3.21 6.89 -2.80
N TYR A 77 4.15 7.75 -3.22
CA TYR A 77 3.84 8.86 -4.13
C TYR A 77 3.41 8.39 -5.51
N TRP A 78 3.95 7.26 -5.98
CA TRP A 78 3.53 6.66 -7.25
C TRP A 78 2.09 6.15 -7.15
N GLN A 79 1.75 5.47 -6.06
CA GLN A 79 0.38 5.01 -5.82
C GLN A 79 -0.59 6.20 -5.64
N ALA A 80 -0.14 7.26 -4.97
CA ALA A 80 -0.87 8.52 -4.82
C ALA A 80 -1.20 9.15 -6.18
N GLY A 81 -0.24 9.16 -7.11
CA GLY A 81 -0.44 9.58 -8.48
C GLY A 81 -1.49 8.74 -9.20
N ALA A 82 -1.40 7.42 -9.08
CA ALA A 82 -2.38 6.53 -9.71
C ALA A 82 -3.82 6.77 -9.21
N VAL A 83 -4.00 6.97 -7.91
CA VAL A 83 -5.31 7.31 -7.33
C VAL A 83 -5.79 8.69 -7.74
N THR A 84 -4.88 9.67 -7.81
CA THR A 84 -5.18 11.04 -8.26
C THR A 84 -5.72 11.03 -9.69
N TYR A 85 -5.06 10.30 -10.60
CA TYR A 85 -5.56 10.11 -11.95
C TYR A 85 -6.98 9.50 -11.97
N MET A 86 -7.23 8.46 -11.16
CA MET A 86 -8.56 7.85 -11.11
C MET A 86 -9.65 8.86 -10.70
N ARG A 87 -9.38 9.69 -9.70
CA ARG A 87 -10.31 10.75 -9.27
C ARG A 87 -10.53 11.79 -10.37
N GLU A 88 -9.45 12.24 -11.01
CA GLU A 88 -9.51 13.22 -12.12
C GLU A 88 -10.32 12.70 -13.32
N GLN A 89 -10.35 11.38 -13.56
CA GLN A 89 -11.15 10.75 -14.61
C GLN A 89 -12.59 10.39 -14.21
N GLY A 90 -13.02 10.81 -13.01
CA GLY A 90 -14.39 10.64 -12.54
C GLY A 90 -14.71 9.24 -11.99
N TYR A 91 -13.70 8.44 -11.60
CA TYR A 91 -13.94 7.17 -10.92
C TYR A 91 -14.41 7.40 -9.48
N ASP A 92 -15.50 6.72 -9.08
CA ASP A 92 -16.11 6.83 -7.76
C ASP A 92 -15.44 5.87 -6.77
N LEU A 93 -14.34 6.31 -6.18
CA LEU A 93 -13.58 5.48 -5.24
C LEU A 93 -14.30 5.25 -3.90
N SER A 94 -15.40 5.94 -3.61
CA SER A 94 -16.21 5.68 -2.40
C SER A 94 -16.94 4.34 -2.46
N LYS A 95 -17.10 3.79 -3.67
CA LYS A 95 -17.73 2.50 -3.99
C LYS A 95 -16.71 1.36 -4.17
N VAL A 96 -15.41 1.61 -3.95
CA VAL A 96 -14.38 0.56 -3.96
C VAL A 96 -13.98 0.16 -2.54
N THR A 97 -13.43 -1.04 -2.43
CA THR A 97 -12.75 -1.49 -1.21
C THR A 97 -11.25 -1.49 -1.44
N ALA A 98 -10.44 -1.40 -0.38
CA ALA A 98 -8.99 -1.39 -0.49
C ALA A 98 -8.29 -2.19 0.60
N SER A 99 -7.12 -2.71 0.26
CA SER A 99 -6.16 -3.23 1.23
C SER A 99 -4.76 -2.69 0.99
N GLY A 100 -4.00 -2.54 2.06
CA GLY A 100 -2.63 -2.05 1.97
C GLY A 100 -1.72 -2.50 3.09
N ALA A 101 -0.42 -2.44 2.81
CA ALA A 101 0.65 -2.75 3.77
C ALA A 101 1.77 -1.71 3.65
N SER A 102 2.40 -1.33 4.76
CA SER A 102 3.47 -0.32 4.77
C SER A 102 3.03 0.99 4.09
N ALA A 103 3.85 1.57 3.23
CA ALA A 103 3.47 2.72 2.39
C ALA A 103 2.11 2.56 1.69
N GLY A 104 1.77 1.36 1.22
CA GLY A 104 0.47 1.08 0.62
C GLY A 104 -0.69 1.10 1.62
N ALA A 105 -0.44 0.84 2.91
CA ALA A 105 -1.45 1.06 3.96
C ALA A 105 -1.78 2.54 4.13
N LEU A 106 -0.79 3.42 3.99
CA LEU A 106 -1.01 4.88 4.00
C LEU A 106 -1.85 5.29 2.79
N THR A 107 -1.49 4.83 1.58
CA THR A 107 -2.27 5.10 0.36
C THR A 107 -3.71 4.62 0.49
N ALA A 108 -3.91 3.37 0.94
CA ALA A 108 -5.23 2.78 1.10
C ALA A 108 -6.07 3.56 2.12
N ALA A 109 -5.48 4.00 3.23
CA ALA A 109 -6.16 4.79 4.24
C ALA A 109 -6.58 6.17 3.70
N LEU A 110 -5.67 6.90 3.06
CA LEU A 110 -5.98 8.22 2.48
C LEU A 110 -7.02 8.13 1.36
N MET A 111 -6.94 7.11 0.51
CA MET A 111 -7.93 6.86 -0.54
C MET A 111 -9.31 6.56 0.07
N ALA A 112 -9.39 5.65 1.04
CA ALA A 112 -10.65 5.26 1.67
C ALA A 112 -11.31 6.38 2.49
N THR A 113 -10.52 7.35 2.96
CA THR A 113 -10.97 8.51 3.74
C THR A 113 -11.09 9.79 2.93
N ASP A 114 -11.05 9.64 1.60
CA ASP A 114 -11.16 10.71 0.60
C ASP A 114 -10.19 11.89 0.78
N VAL A 115 -8.97 11.63 1.23
CA VAL A 115 -7.92 12.65 1.34
C VAL A 115 -7.32 12.95 -0.03
N ASP A 116 -7.14 14.24 -0.34
CA ASP A 116 -6.45 14.73 -1.52
C ASP A 116 -4.93 14.46 -1.42
N PHE A 117 -4.39 13.77 -2.43
CA PHE A 117 -2.98 13.39 -2.48
C PHE A 117 -2.04 14.55 -2.83
N TYR A 118 -2.52 15.61 -3.50
CA TYR A 118 -1.73 16.83 -3.68
C TYR A 118 -1.49 17.49 -2.32
N LYS A 119 -2.57 17.70 -1.55
CA LYS A 119 -2.49 18.22 -0.17
C LYS A 119 -1.64 17.34 0.73
N ALA A 120 -1.79 16.02 0.62
CA ALA A 120 -1.01 15.07 1.40
C ALA A 120 0.50 15.17 1.07
N THR A 121 0.85 15.32 -0.20
CA THR A 121 2.23 15.48 -0.66
C THR A 121 2.82 16.81 -0.21
N ASP A 122 2.09 17.91 -0.38
CA ASP A 122 2.49 19.24 0.13
C ASP A 122 2.77 19.21 1.63
N ARG A 123 1.88 18.58 2.42
CA ARG A 123 2.06 18.48 3.87
C ARG A 123 3.30 17.67 4.22
N ALA A 124 3.55 16.55 3.53
CA ALA A 124 4.76 15.76 3.74
C ALA A 124 6.04 16.57 3.44
N LEU A 125 6.04 17.37 2.38
CA LEU A 125 7.17 18.25 2.03
C LEU A 125 7.38 19.36 3.07
N GLN A 126 6.32 19.98 3.57
CA GLN A 126 6.41 20.98 4.64
C GLN A 126 6.98 20.40 5.94
N LEU A 127 6.54 19.19 6.31
CA LEU A 127 7.05 18.48 7.48
C LEU A 127 8.52 18.11 7.31
N SER A 128 8.89 17.68 6.11
CA SER A 128 10.26 17.34 5.71
C SER A 128 11.19 18.55 5.80
N GLU A 129 10.76 19.69 5.25
CA GLU A 129 11.49 20.95 5.30
C GLU A 129 11.69 21.43 6.74
N ARG A 130 10.61 21.45 7.54
CA ARG A 130 10.65 21.85 8.94
C ARG A 130 11.58 20.97 9.78
N ALA A 131 11.65 19.68 9.45
CA ALA A 131 12.54 18.73 10.11
C ALA A 131 13.98 18.76 9.55
N GLY A 132 14.24 19.54 8.50
CA GLY A 132 15.55 19.67 7.85
C GLY A 132 16.04 18.37 7.24
N ILE A 133 15.15 17.51 6.73
CA ILE A 133 15.54 16.14 6.33
C ILE A 133 16.58 16.09 5.20
N TRP A 134 16.62 17.14 4.38
CA TRP A 134 17.51 17.24 3.22
C TRP A 134 18.98 17.42 3.63
N ASP A 135 19.23 18.03 4.79
CA ASP A 135 20.57 18.32 5.29
C ASP A 135 21.03 17.34 6.39
N ARG A 136 20.16 16.39 6.78
CA ARG A 136 20.45 15.43 7.84
C ARG A 136 21.24 14.24 7.32
N SER A 137 22.37 13.95 7.96
CA SER A 137 23.18 12.76 7.65
C SER A 137 22.46 11.42 7.86
N GLY A 138 21.47 11.38 8.75
CA GLY A 138 20.59 10.21 8.97
C GLY A 138 19.26 10.26 8.21
N GLY A 139 19.03 11.29 7.38
CA GLY A 139 17.76 11.52 6.71
C GLY A 139 16.56 11.43 7.65
N LEU A 140 15.66 10.47 7.34
CA LEU A 140 14.43 10.19 8.08
C LEU A 140 14.62 9.30 9.33
N GLN A 141 15.78 8.66 9.50
CA GLN A 141 15.97 7.68 10.57
C GLN A 141 15.74 8.29 11.97
N GLY A 142 14.86 7.65 12.74
CA GLY A 142 14.53 8.02 14.12
C GLY A 142 13.57 9.21 14.27
N ILE A 143 13.22 9.91 13.19
CA ILE A 143 12.23 10.99 13.19
C ILE A 143 11.01 10.69 12.30
N TRP A 144 11.12 9.68 11.43
CA TRP A 144 10.08 9.36 10.47
C TRP A 144 8.75 9.00 11.13
N GLY A 145 8.80 8.27 12.25
CA GLY A 145 7.60 7.87 12.97
C GLY A 145 6.75 9.06 13.41
N ASP A 146 7.38 10.07 14.00
CA ASP A 146 6.70 11.28 14.47
C ASP A 146 6.16 12.11 13.30
N LEU A 147 6.93 12.22 12.20
CA LEU A 147 6.49 12.93 10.99
C LEU A 147 5.28 12.27 10.34
N ILE A 148 5.26 10.93 10.21
CA ILE A 148 4.09 10.21 9.66
C ILE A 148 2.88 10.36 10.60
N TYR A 149 3.08 10.31 11.91
CA TYR A 149 1.99 10.48 12.86
C TYR A 149 1.35 11.86 12.74
N GLU A 150 2.15 12.93 12.76
CA GLU A 150 1.66 14.31 12.57
C GLU A 150 0.97 14.45 11.22
N TRP A 151 1.57 13.93 10.15
CA TRP A 151 1.00 13.93 8.81
C TRP A 151 -0.37 13.24 8.75
N LEU A 152 -0.54 12.07 9.37
CA LEU A 152 -1.82 11.37 9.42
C LEU A 152 -2.86 12.10 10.27
N ASP A 153 -2.46 12.67 11.41
CA ASP A 153 -3.38 13.40 12.29
C ASP A 153 -3.88 14.71 11.66
N ASP A 154 -3.03 15.38 10.87
CA ASP A 154 -3.41 16.58 10.11
C ASP A 154 -4.34 16.30 8.92
N LEU A 155 -4.18 15.12 8.28
CA LEU A 155 -4.87 14.81 7.02
C LEU A 155 -6.15 14.01 7.20
N LEU A 156 -6.19 13.08 8.14
CA LEU A 156 -7.35 12.21 8.28
C LEU A 156 -8.54 12.99 8.86
N PRO A 157 -9.72 12.96 8.20
CA PRO A 157 -10.89 13.67 8.69
C PRO A 157 -11.41 13.07 10.01
N GLU A 158 -12.21 13.83 10.75
CA GLU A 158 -12.82 13.36 12.01
C GLU A 158 -13.67 12.09 11.81
N ASN A 159 -14.38 11.98 10.69
CA ASN A 159 -15.19 10.81 10.33
C ASN A 159 -14.40 9.71 9.58
N ALA A 160 -13.06 9.73 9.61
CA ALA A 160 -12.22 8.76 8.90
C ALA A 160 -12.56 7.30 9.21
N VAL A 161 -12.91 6.99 10.46
CA VAL A 161 -13.30 5.62 10.85
C VAL A 161 -14.59 5.18 10.17
N GLU A 162 -15.60 6.05 10.09
CA GLU A 162 -16.85 5.73 9.40
C GLU A 162 -16.60 5.44 7.92
N MET A 163 -15.73 6.24 7.28
CA MET A 163 -15.37 6.07 5.87
C MET A 163 -14.55 4.79 5.61
N ALA A 164 -13.69 4.40 6.55
CA ALA A 164 -12.80 3.25 6.41
C ALA A 164 -13.42 1.91 6.87
N SER A 165 -14.54 1.94 7.61
CA SER A 165 -15.15 0.74 8.22
C SER A 165 -15.99 -0.08 7.22
N ASP A 166 -16.73 -1.07 7.72
CA ASP A 166 -17.64 -1.93 6.93
C ASP A 166 -16.98 -2.71 5.78
N GLY A 167 -15.71 -3.02 5.97
CA GLY A 167 -14.87 -3.73 5.00
C GLY A 167 -14.44 -2.86 3.82
N LYS A 168 -14.53 -1.53 3.92
CA LYS A 168 -13.98 -0.60 2.92
C LYS A 168 -12.46 -0.58 2.94
N LEU A 169 -11.84 -0.60 4.12
CA LEU A 169 -10.39 -0.62 4.28
C LEU A 169 -9.92 -1.88 5.00
N SER A 170 -8.72 -2.33 4.67
CA SER A 170 -8.03 -3.43 5.33
C SER A 170 -6.53 -3.20 5.36
N LEU A 171 -5.97 -3.00 6.55
CA LEU A 171 -4.55 -2.76 6.73
C LEU A 171 -3.86 -4.03 7.21
N LEU A 172 -2.75 -4.38 6.56
CA LEU A 172 -1.93 -5.52 6.96
C LEU A 172 -0.93 -5.09 8.02
N VAL A 173 -0.81 -5.90 9.07
CA VAL A 173 0.27 -5.82 10.05
C VAL A 173 0.88 -7.21 10.22
N THR A 174 2.14 -7.27 10.65
CA THR A 174 2.86 -8.55 10.83
C THR A 174 3.10 -8.79 12.32
N PRO A 175 2.32 -9.65 12.99
CA PRO A 175 2.57 -9.99 14.38
C PRO A 175 3.88 -10.78 14.54
N ILE A 176 4.60 -10.51 15.62
CA ILE A 176 5.78 -11.28 16.02
C ILE A 176 5.42 -12.13 17.25
N PRO A 177 5.85 -13.40 17.32
CA PRO A 177 6.83 -14.07 16.45
C PRO A 177 6.22 -14.92 15.31
N SER A 178 4.92 -14.86 15.05
CA SER A 178 4.29 -15.74 14.06
C SER A 178 4.67 -15.40 12.63
N PHE A 179 4.96 -14.13 12.33
CA PHE A 179 5.20 -13.60 10.98
C PHE A 179 4.06 -13.85 9.97
N GLY A 180 2.92 -14.34 10.45
CA GLY A 180 1.68 -14.37 9.68
C GLY A 180 1.16 -12.96 9.44
N LYS A 181 0.07 -12.85 8.68
CA LYS A 181 -0.59 -11.57 8.42
C LYS A 181 -1.85 -11.43 9.23
N THR A 182 -1.96 -10.31 9.92
CA THR A 182 -3.22 -9.87 10.50
C THR A 182 -3.76 -8.74 9.65
N ARG A 183 -4.99 -8.93 9.18
CA ARG A 183 -5.77 -7.90 8.49
C ARG A 183 -6.63 -7.18 9.51
N VAL A 184 -6.44 -5.87 9.62
CA VAL A 184 -7.27 -5.02 10.47
C VAL A 184 -8.20 -4.21 9.58
N SER A 185 -9.51 -4.35 9.79
CA SER A 185 -10.55 -3.71 8.96
C SER A 185 -11.61 -2.95 9.78
N SER A 186 -11.37 -2.78 11.08
CA SER A 186 -12.24 -2.03 11.98
C SER A 186 -11.42 -1.35 13.06
N TRP A 187 -11.85 -0.15 13.46
CA TRP A 187 -11.18 0.70 14.43
C TRP A 187 -12.24 1.41 15.28
N LYS A 188 -11.95 1.66 16.56
CA LYS A 188 -12.88 2.33 17.48
C LYS A 188 -12.92 3.84 17.28
N ASN A 189 -11.80 4.43 16.85
CA ASN A 189 -11.64 5.87 16.68
C ASN A 189 -10.46 6.20 15.76
N ARG A 190 -10.36 7.47 15.33
CA ARG A 190 -9.29 7.96 14.43
C ARG A 190 -7.89 7.63 14.94
N LYS A 191 -7.66 7.75 16.25
CA LYS A 191 -6.35 7.43 16.86
C LYS A 191 -5.98 5.96 16.68
N GLU A 192 -6.94 5.04 16.77
CA GLU A 192 -6.69 3.62 16.54
C GLU A 192 -6.41 3.32 15.06
N LEU A 193 -7.09 4.00 14.13
CA LEU A 193 -6.79 3.93 12.70
C LEU A 193 -5.36 4.42 12.41
N ILE A 194 -4.97 5.61 12.91
CA ILE A 194 -3.60 6.14 12.81
C ILE A 194 -2.60 5.15 13.38
N LYS A 195 -2.88 4.61 14.58
CA LYS A 195 -2.01 3.62 15.22
C LYS A 195 -1.85 2.36 14.37
N CYS A 196 -2.90 1.92 13.68
CA CYS A 196 -2.85 0.79 12.76
C CYS A 196 -1.97 1.11 11.53
N CYS A 197 -2.14 2.29 10.92
CA CYS A 197 -1.26 2.78 9.86
C CYS A 197 0.21 2.79 10.32
N MET A 198 0.51 3.41 11.47
CA MET A 198 1.85 3.45 12.07
C MET A 198 2.43 2.06 12.31
N THR A 199 1.59 1.11 12.76
CA THR A 199 2.00 -0.29 12.94
C THR A 199 2.34 -0.94 11.61
N SER A 200 1.56 -0.66 10.56
CA SER A 200 1.77 -1.22 9.21
C SER A 200 3.05 -0.73 8.55
N VAL A 201 3.53 0.48 8.89
CA VAL A 201 4.79 1.06 8.37
C VAL A 201 5.99 0.81 9.29
N HIS A 202 5.84 0.06 10.39
CA HIS A 202 6.88 -0.06 11.41
C HIS A 202 8.07 -0.90 10.97
N LEU A 203 9.04 -0.26 10.32
CA LEU A 203 10.36 -0.80 10.06
C LEU A 203 11.18 -0.86 11.38
N PRO A 204 11.63 -2.04 11.80
CA PRO A 204 12.44 -2.21 13.00
C PRO A 204 13.60 -1.22 13.10
N TRP A 205 13.71 -0.53 14.23
CA TRP A 205 14.75 0.47 14.56
C TRP A 205 14.76 1.75 13.73
N PHE A 206 14.07 1.80 12.59
CA PHE A 206 14.16 2.91 11.65
C PHE A 206 13.20 4.05 11.98
N LEU A 207 11.93 3.76 12.36
CA LEU A 207 10.92 4.81 12.55
C LEU A 207 11.13 5.64 13.81
N ASP A 208 11.30 4.96 14.94
CA ASP A 208 11.28 5.55 16.28
C ASP A 208 12.33 4.90 17.21
N GLY A 209 13.26 4.14 16.63
CA GLY A 209 14.27 3.39 17.38
C GLY A 209 13.75 2.15 18.11
N LYS A 210 12.48 1.74 17.91
CA LYS A 210 11.95 0.51 18.52
C LYS A 210 11.98 -0.67 17.54
N LEU A 211 12.20 -1.87 18.08
CA LEU A 211 12.15 -3.11 17.29
C LEU A 211 10.75 -3.39 16.75
N THR A 212 9.70 -3.08 17.52
CA THR A 212 8.30 -3.38 17.20
C THR A 212 7.37 -2.23 17.59
N ALA A 213 6.25 -2.15 16.88
CA ALA A 213 5.08 -1.37 17.29
C ALA A 213 4.12 -2.26 18.08
N ASN A 214 3.48 -1.72 19.11
CA ASN A 214 2.48 -2.45 19.88
C ASN A 214 1.07 -2.12 19.39
N TYR A 215 0.37 -3.10 18.84
CA TYR A 215 -1.02 -2.99 18.40
C TYR A 215 -1.86 -4.09 19.07
N CYS A 216 -3.00 -3.71 19.68
CA CYS A 216 -3.84 -4.62 20.46
C CYS A 216 -3.08 -5.50 21.48
N ASN A 217 -2.13 -4.91 22.21
CA ASN A 217 -1.27 -5.57 23.21
C ASN A 217 -0.36 -6.69 22.64
N GLN A 218 -0.11 -6.67 21.33
CA GLN A 218 0.80 -7.59 20.66
C GLN A 218 1.87 -6.83 19.87
N PRO A 219 3.12 -7.32 19.85
CA PRO A 219 4.18 -6.71 19.07
C PRO A 219 4.03 -7.04 17.59
N HIS A 220 4.22 -6.02 16.77
CA HIS A 220 4.12 -6.08 15.32
C HIS A 220 5.28 -5.35 14.65
N ILE A 221 5.54 -5.70 13.40
CA ILE A 221 6.41 -4.96 12.48
C ILE A 221 5.63 -4.64 11.20
N ASP A 222 6.30 -3.98 10.28
CA ASP A 222 5.81 -3.58 8.97
C ASP A 222 4.98 -4.68 8.30
N GLY A 223 3.80 -4.29 7.80
CA GLY A 223 2.80 -5.18 7.23
C GLY A 223 3.24 -5.84 5.94
N SER A 224 4.19 -5.26 5.22
CA SER A 224 4.70 -5.80 3.95
C SER A 224 5.74 -6.89 4.15
N PHE A 225 6.32 -7.02 5.35
CA PHE A 225 7.39 -7.99 5.65
C PHE A 225 6.94 -9.44 5.40
N LEU A 226 7.38 -10.09 4.32
CA LEU A 226 6.93 -11.43 3.87
C LEU A 226 5.47 -11.51 3.39
N ALA A 227 4.84 -10.38 3.04
CA ALA A 227 3.48 -10.37 2.50
C ALA A 227 3.43 -10.95 1.07
N LYS A 228 2.44 -11.79 0.81
CA LYS A 228 2.16 -12.44 -0.47
C LYS A 228 0.87 -11.89 -1.06
N ALA A 229 0.64 -12.09 -2.36
CA ALA A 229 -0.57 -11.60 -3.02
C ALA A 229 -1.89 -12.03 -2.31
N PRO A 230 -2.06 -13.28 -1.84
CA PRO A 230 -3.27 -13.69 -1.11
C PRO A 230 -3.49 -12.92 0.19
N ASP A 231 -2.43 -12.46 0.85
CA ASP A 231 -2.52 -11.73 2.12
C ASP A 231 -3.21 -10.38 1.99
N TYR A 232 -3.39 -9.87 0.77
CA TYR A 232 -4.13 -8.63 0.51
C TYR A 232 -5.60 -8.88 0.23
N LEU A 233 -6.01 -10.10 -0.11
CA LEU A 233 -7.37 -10.40 -0.53
C LEU A 233 -8.37 -10.41 0.65
N PRO A 234 -9.54 -9.77 0.50
CA PRO A 234 -10.58 -9.79 1.53
C PRO A 234 -11.00 -11.23 1.87
N GLU A 235 -11.08 -11.55 3.17
CA GLU A 235 -11.29 -12.92 3.66
C GLU A 235 -12.73 -13.42 3.48
N HIS A 236 -13.72 -12.54 3.66
CA HIS A 236 -15.14 -12.91 3.68
C HIS A 236 -15.97 -12.27 2.55
N ARG A 237 -15.35 -11.51 1.66
CA ARG A 237 -16.04 -10.82 0.56
C ARG A 237 -15.30 -11.07 -0.74
N ARG A 238 -15.94 -11.77 -1.69
CA ARG A 238 -15.39 -11.88 -3.04
C ARG A 238 -15.63 -10.56 -3.78
N PRO A 239 -14.58 -9.84 -4.20
CA PRO A 239 -14.74 -8.61 -4.97
C PRO A 239 -15.19 -8.92 -6.41
N SER A 240 -15.81 -7.96 -7.09
CA SER A 240 -16.17 -8.09 -8.52
C SER A 240 -14.97 -8.01 -9.46
N SER A 241 -13.92 -7.34 -9.00
CA SER A 241 -12.63 -7.23 -9.67
C SER A 241 -11.54 -6.87 -8.67
N ILE A 242 -10.31 -7.24 -8.99
CA ILE A 242 -9.13 -6.92 -8.18
C ILE A 242 -8.18 -6.13 -9.08
N LEU A 243 -7.76 -4.98 -8.60
CA LEU A 243 -6.76 -4.14 -9.24
C LEU A 243 -5.61 -3.92 -8.27
N ARG A 244 -4.40 -4.31 -8.67
CA ARG A 244 -3.20 -4.17 -7.86
C ARG A 244 -2.34 -3.03 -8.41
N LEU A 245 -2.11 -2.02 -7.58
CA LEU A 245 -1.27 -0.87 -7.90
C LEU A 245 0.15 -1.11 -7.36
N ASP A 246 0.90 -1.91 -8.12
CA ASP A 246 2.26 -2.34 -7.80
C ASP A 246 3.26 -1.65 -8.74
N TRP A 247 4.09 -0.77 -8.18
CA TRP A 247 5.06 0.02 -8.94
C TRP A 247 6.10 -0.85 -9.68
N ASN A 248 6.34 -2.09 -9.22
CA ASN A 248 7.24 -3.02 -9.91
C ASN A 248 6.72 -3.44 -11.31
N ARG A 249 5.45 -3.14 -11.61
CA ARG A 249 4.84 -3.39 -12.93
C ARG A 249 4.94 -2.19 -13.86
N ASP A 250 5.50 -1.08 -13.39
CA ASP A 250 5.77 0.10 -14.20
C ASP A 250 7.14 -0.05 -14.87
N PRO A 251 7.20 -0.18 -16.21
CA PRO A 251 8.47 -0.27 -16.93
C PRO A 251 9.37 0.95 -16.67
N ALA A 252 8.79 2.14 -16.49
CA ALA A 252 9.54 3.37 -16.23
C ALA A 252 10.31 3.30 -14.90
N LEU A 253 9.85 2.48 -13.94
CA LEU A 253 10.52 2.26 -12.66
C LEU A 253 11.39 1.00 -12.64
N ALA A 254 11.11 0.03 -13.52
CA ALA A 254 11.84 -1.23 -13.61
C ALA A 254 13.19 -1.11 -14.36
N GLU A 255 13.34 -0.15 -15.27
CA GLU A 255 14.51 -0.02 -16.16
C GLU A 255 15.75 0.66 -15.54
N GLY A 256 15.85 0.68 -14.20
CA GLY A 256 17.13 0.95 -13.51
C GLY A 256 17.53 2.42 -13.34
N GLU A 257 17.03 3.35 -14.17
CA GLU A 257 17.30 4.80 -14.00
C GLU A 257 16.70 5.39 -12.71
N PHE A 258 15.70 4.71 -12.12
CA PHE A 258 15.06 5.14 -10.89
C PHE A 258 15.94 4.97 -9.64
N PHE A 259 16.87 4.01 -9.62
CA PHE A 259 17.72 3.80 -8.44
C PHE A 259 18.77 4.90 -8.24
N ASP A 260 19.17 5.58 -9.31
CA ASP A 260 20.00 6.80 -9.21
C ASP A 260 19.16 8.03 -8.83
N PHE A 261 17.87 8.03 -9.18
CA PHE A 261 16.90 9.05 -8.76
C PHE A 261 16.57 8.98 -7.24
N VAL A 262 16.48 7.78 -6.66
CA VAL A 262 16.24 7.58 -5.21
C VAL A 262 17.42 8.03 -4.34
N LYS A 263 18.65 8.07 -4.89
CA LYS A 263 19.83 8.56 -4.15
C LYS A 263 19.79 10.08 -3.93
N VAL A 264 18.92 10.81 -4.64
CA VAL A 264 18.76 12.26 -4.55
C VAL A 264 17.27 12.59 -4.52
N ILE A 265 16.59 12.19 -3.45
CA ILE A 265 15.19 12.60 -3.27
C ILE A 265 15.20 14.08 -2.94
N SER A 266 14.60 14.88 -3.82
CA SER A 266 14.31 16.30 -3.65
C SER A 266 12.79 16.49 -3.62
N PRO A 267 12.30 17.68 -3.23
CA PRO A 267 10.89 18.03 -3.38
C PRO A 267 10.36 17.79 -4.81
N GLU A 268 11.13 18.19 -5.83
CA GLU A 268 10.81 17.95 -7.25
C GLU A 268 10.81 16.46 -7.57
N GLY A 269 11.75 15.71 -6.97
CA GLY A 269 11.83 14.28 -7.11
C GLY A 269 10.55 13.57 -6.66
N ILE A 270 9.99 13.98 -5.53
CA ILE A 270 8.73 13.46 -5.00
C ILE A 270 7.56 13.73 -5.95
N TRP A 271 7.45 14.94 -6.49
CA TRP A 271 6.41 15.28 -7.47
C TRP A 271 6.53 14.47 -8.76
N ASN A 272 7.75 14.26 -9.26
CA ASN A 272 7.98 13.45 -10.43
C ASN A 272 7.55 11.98 -10.24
N ILE A 273 7.73 11.41 -9.04
CA ILE A 273 7.22 10.05 -8.73
C ILE A 273 5.69 10.03 -8.80
N LEU A 274 5.03 11.07 -8.26
CA LEU A 274 3.58 11.20 -8.31
C LEU A 274 3.07 11.30 -9.76
N GLU A 275 3.67 12.17 -10.57
CA GLU A 275 3.32 12.30 -11.99
C GLU A 275 3.59 11.01 -12.77
N THR A 276 4.66 10.27 -12.46
CA THR A 276 4.92 8.95 -13.04
C THR A 276 3.78 7.98 -12.75
N GLY A 277 3.27 7.98 -11.51
CA GLY A 277 2.09 7.20 -11.11
C GLY A 277 0.83 7.57 -11.89
N LYS A 278 0.60 8.87 -12.14
CA LYS A 278 -0.52 9.35 -12.97
C LYS A 278 -0.41 8.85 -14.41
N VAL A 279 0.78 8.98 -15.00
CA VAL A 279 1.06 8.52 -16.37
C VAL A 279 0.80 7.02 -16.50
N TYR A 280 1.30 6.21 -15.55
CA TYR A 280 1.06 4.78 -15.57
C TYR A 280 -0.41 4.42 -15.41
N ALA A 281 -1.13 5.08 -14.49
CA ALA A 281 -2.57 4.86 -14.33
C ALA A 281 -3.36 5.20 -15.60
N LYS A 282 -2.97 6.25 -16.33
CA LYS A 282 -3.53 6.54 -17.67
C LYS A 282 -3.33 5.38 -18.64
N LEU A 283 -2.13 4.81 -18.71
CA LEU A 283 -1.85 3.66 -19.56
C LEU A 283 -2.68 2.43 -19.15
N MET A 284 -2.89 2.21 -17.85
CA MET A 284 -3.76 1.14 -17.34
C MET A 284 -5.21 1.34 -17.78
N ASP A 285 -5.69 2.58 -17.71
CA ASP A 285 -7.05 2.98 -18.09
C ASP A 285 -7.30 2.79 -19.59
N GLU A 286 -6.39 3.28 -20.44
CA GLU A 286 -6.43 3.11 -21.89
C GLU A 286 -6.44 1.62 -22.30
N ARG A 287 -5.75 0.77 -21.52
CA ARG A 287 -5.75 -0.69 -21.68
C ARG A 287 -7.00 -1.37 -21.11
N GLY A 288 -7.95 -0.60 -20.59
CA GLY A 288 -9.22 -1.05 -20.06
C GLY A 288 -9.14 -1.71 -18.68
N LYS A 289 -8.03 -1.52 -17.94
CA LYS A 289 -7.88 -2.13 -16.60
C LYS A 289 -8.84 -1.53 -15.58
N PHE A 290 -9.31 -0.31 -15.79
CA PHE A 290 -10.24 0.39 -14.88
C PHE A 290 -11.71 0.23 -15.28
N LYS A 291 -12.04 -0.50 -16.36
CA LYS A 291 -13.42 -0.68 -16.87
C LYS A 291 -14.44 -1.21 -15.85
N ARG A 292 -13.97 -1.89 -14.80
CA ARG A 292 -14.82 -2.44 -13.72
C ARG A 292 -14.91 -1.52 -12.50
N LEU A 293 -14.22 -0.39 -12.50
CA LEU A 293 -14.35 0.62 -11.46
C LEU A 293 -15.61 1.45 -11.70
N PRO A 294 -16.38 1.78 -10.65
CA PRO A 294 -17.56 2.64 -10.78
C PRO A 294 -17.12 4.07 -11.15
N LYS A 295 -17.97 4.78 -11.89
CA LYS A 295 -17.84 6.21 -12.15
C LYS A 295 -18.88 7.00 -11.36
N ILE A 296 -18.60 8.29 -11.14
CA ILE A 296 -19.55 9.23 -10.56
C ILE A 296 -20.69 9.42 -11.57
N ASP A 297 -21.94 9.24 -11.13
CA ASP A 297 -23.11 9.34 -12.00
C ASP A 297 -23.21 10.77 -12.58
N GLY A 298 -23.26 10.90 -13.90
CA GLY A 298 -23.41 12.20 -14.59
C GLY A 298 -22.16 12.77 -15.27
N GLN A 299 -21.09 11.97 -15.43
CA GLN A 299 -19.93 12.26 -16.30
C GLN A 299 -19.78 11.25 -17.43
#